data_AF-A0A959WRE3-F1
#
_entry.id   AF-A0A959WRE3-F1
#
_cell.length_a   1.000
_cell.length_b   1.000
_cell.length_c   1.000
_cell.angle_alpha   90.00
_cell.angle_beta   90.00
_cell.angle_gamma   90.00
#
_symmetry.space_group_name_H-M   'P 1'
#
loop_
_entity.id
_entity.type
_entity.pdbx_description
1 polymer ?
#
loop_
_entity_poly.entity_id
_entity_poly.type
_entity_poly.pdbx_seq_one_letter_code
_entity_poly.pdbx_strand_id
1 'polypeptide(L)'
;MGNLLLTVPEPEPAFDTREEAEEACGRLARTHPDRKTHSFLPRRRGDGWAVAKVALAPPAHQLGTETRADERPPTPDDPRSAHYRNAGPYAGT
;
A
#
# COMPACT_ATOMS: atom_id res chain seq x y z
N MET A 1 2.95 -15.93 2.36
CA MET A 1 3.68 -15.07 1.40
C MET A 1 3.83 -13.70 2.01
N GLY A 2 5.00 -13.42 2.58
CA GLY A 2 5.28 -12.17 3.27
C GLY A 2 6.46 -11.50 2.59
N ASN A 3 6.24 -10.33 2.01
CA ASN A 3 7.31 -9.42 1.60
C ASN A 3 7.08 -8.07 2.26
N LEU A 4 7.16 -8.07 3.59
CA LEU A 4 7.52 -6.89 4.37
C LEU A 4 9.03 -6.70 4.21
N LEU A 5 9.48 -6.13 3.09
CA LEU A 5 10.80 -5.51 3.02
C LEU A 5 10.72 -4.17 3.75
N LEU A 6 10.53 -4.25 5.07
CA LEU A 6 11.02 -3.25 5.99
C LEU A 6 12.55 -3.34 5.88
N THR A 7 13.13 -2.64 4.90
CA THR A 7 14.56 -2.35 4.96
C THR A 7 14.73 -1.61 6.28
N VAL A 8 15.35 -2.28 7.25
CA VAL A 8 15.71 -1.70 8.52
C VAL A 8 16.68 -0.58 8.18
N PRO A 9 16.31 0.70 8.34
CA PRO A 9 17.22 1.76 8.01
C PRO A 9 18.36 1.72 9.03
N GLU A 10 19.57 1.96 8.55
CA GLU A 10 20.68 2.40 9.38
C GLU A 10 20.18 3.46 10.39
N PRO A 11 20.78 3.62 11.58
CA PRO A 11 20.38 4.65 12.52
C PRO A 11 20.63 6.02 11.89
N GLU A 12 19.66 6.50 11.13
CA GLU A 12 19.51 7.90 10.76
C GLU A 12 19.65 8.69 12.06
N PRO A 13 20.44 9.79 12.07
CA PRO A 13 20.55 10.62 13.25
C PRO A 13 19.14 11.00 13.71
N ALA A 14 18.84 10.71 14.98
CA ALA A 14 17.63 11.22 15.60
C ALA A 14 17.85 12.72 15.80
N PHE A 15 17.00 13.53 15.18
CA PHE A 15 16.98 14.98 15.36
C PHE A 15 16.06 15.32 16.53
N ASP A 16 16.43 16.33 17.30
CA ASP A 16 15.59 16.80 18.41
C ASP A 16 14.39 17.59 17.89
N THR A 17 14.55 18.23 16.72
CA THR A 17 13.53 19.09 16.12
C THR A 17 13.08 18.63 14.73
N ARG A 18 11.86 19.03 14.37
CA ARG A 18 11.31 18.81 13.04
C ARG A 18 12.10 19.58 11.97
N GLU A 19 12.51 20.79 12.29
CA GLU A 19 13.21 21.70 11.38
C GLU A 19 14.57 21.11 10.96
N GLU A 20 15.34 20.58 11.91
CA GLU A 20 16.60 19.88 11.59
C GLU A 20 16.37 18.65 10.70
N ALA A 21 15.30 17.88 10.95
CA ALA A 21 14.95 16.75 10.11
C ALA A 21 14.54 17.18 8.70
N GLU A 22 13.86 18.33 8.55
CA GLU A 22 13.51 18.91 7.25
C GLU A 22 14.74 19.40 6.48
N GLU A 23 15.69 20.04 7.15
CA GLU A 23 16.98 20.41 6.54
C GLU A 23 17.76 19.17 6.09
N ALA A 24 17.79 18.12 6.90
CA ALA A 24 18.41 16.85 6.55
C ALA A 24 17.73 16.21 5.33
N CYS A 25 16.38 16.23 5.26
CA CYS A 25 15.64 15.81 4.07
C CYS A 25 16.05 16.63 2.84
N GLY A 26 16.16 17.96 2.97
CA GLY A 26 16.56 18.85 1.89
C GLY A 26 17.98 18.58 1.38
N ARG A 27 18.92 18.26 2.27
CA ARG A 27 20.27 17.81 1.89
C ARG A 27 20.22 16.49 1.14
N LEU A 28 19.54 15.49 1.70
CA LEU A 28 19.43 14.14 1.11
C LEU A 28 18.75 14.17 -0.27
N ALA A 29 17.73 15.00 -0.45
CA ALA A 29 17.09 15.19 -1.75
C ALA A 29 18.05 15.71 -2.84
N ARG A 30 19.13 16.41 -2.47
CA ARG A 30 20.11 16.96 -3.41
C ARG A 30 21.31 16.03 -3.62
N THR A 31 21.79 15.39 -2.57
CA THR A 31 23.07 14.67 -2.57
C THR A 31 22.94 13.16 -2.65
N HIS A 32 21.81 12.57 -2.22
CA HIS A 32 21.70 11.12 -2.09
C HIS A 32 21.71 10.43 -3.47
N PRO A 33 22.38 9.28 -3.65
CA PRO A 33 22.40 8.54 -4.91
C PRO A 33 20.99 8.22 -5.42
N ASP A 34 20.11 7.82 -4.50
CA ASP A 34 18.72 7.45 -4.79
C ASP A 34 17.72 8.61 -4.89
N ARG A 35 18.18 9.86 -4.93
CA ARG A 35 17.31 11.05 -5.03
C ARG A 35 16.34 11.05 -6.22
N LYS A 36 16.63 10.26 -7.26
CA LYS A 36 15.77 10.11 -8.45
C LYS A 36 14.64 9.10 -8.26
N THR A 37 14.80 8.16 -7.34
CA THR A 37 13.89 7.01 -7.14
C THR A 37 13.22 7.06 -5.78
N HIS A 38 13.71 7.89 -4.86
CA HIS A 38 13.21 7.99 -3.49
C HIS A 38 13.06 9.46 -3.08
N SER A 39 12.05 9.69 -2.24
CA SER A 39 11.83 10.94 -1.53
C SER A 39 12.19 10.78 -0.06
N PHE A 40 12.59 11.87 0.58
CA PHE A 40 12.99 11.90 1.99
C PHE A 40 12.00 12.77 2.76
N LEU A 41 11.38 12.21 3.81
CA LEU A 41 10.37 12.91 4.59
C LEU A 41 10.71 12.86 6.09
N PRO A 42 10.49 13.97 6.82
CA PRO A 42 10.64 13.97 8.27
C PRO A 42 9.55 13.08 8.88
N ARG A 43 9.95 12.16 9.76
CA ARG A 43 9.07 11.23 10.44
C ARG A 43 9.37 11.24 11.93
N ARG A 44 8.32 11.35 12.75
CA ARG A 44 8.45 11.24 14.21
C ARG A 44 8.78 9.80 14.62
N ARG A 45 9.81 9.63 15.46
CA ARG A 45 10.27 8.33 15.98
C ARG A 45 10.55 8.45 17.47
N GLY A 46 9.63 7.92 18.28
CA GLY A 46 9.68 8.11 19.74
C GLY A 46 9.58 9.60 20.08
N ASP A 47 10.51 10.07 20.91
CA ASP A 47 10.57 11.46 21.35
C ASP A 47 11.30 12.38 20.35
N GLY A 48 11.93 11.82 19.31
CA GLY A 48 12.69 12.57 18.31
C GLY A 48 12.11 12.48 16.90
N TRP A 49 12.87 13.04 15.97
CA TRP A 49 12.60 13.06 14.53
C TRP A 49 13.65 12.24 13.78
N ALA A 50 13.25 11.61 12.69
CA ALA A 50 14.14 10.86 11.82
C ALA A 50 13.77 11.17 10.36
N VAL A 51 14.68 10.92 9.42
CA VAL A 51 14.37 11.00 8.00
C VAL A 51 13.94 9.62 7.50
N ALA A 52 12.74 9.54 6.93
CA ALA A 52 12.26 8.33 6.28
C ALA A 52 12.52 8.42 4.77
N LYS A 53 13.15 7.38 4.24
CA LYS A 53 13.32 7.18 2.79
C LYS A 53 12.09 6.46 2.23
N VAL A 54 11.39 7.11 1.31
CA VAL A 54 10.16 6.60 0.68
C VAL A 54 10.44 6.38 -0.81
N ALA A 55 10.22 5.16 -1.29
CA ALA A 55 10.31 4.88 -2.72
C ALA A 55 9.22 5.66 -3.48
N LEU A 56 9.64 6.41 -4.50
CA LEU A 56 8.71 7.02 -5.44
C LEU A 56 8.17 5.91 -6.34
N ALA A 57 6.84 5.82 -6.44
CA ALA A 57 6.23 4.93 -7.42
C ALA A 57 6.76 5.31 -8.81
N PRO A 58 7.10 4.33 -9.66
CA PRO A 58 7.47 4.63 -11.04
C PRO A 58 6.32 5.40 -11.71
N PRO A 59 6.62 6.34 -12.63
CA PRO A 59 5.59 7.07 -13.35
C PRO A 59 4.61 6.06 -13.95
N ALA A 60 3.31 6.34 -13.88
CA ALA A 60 2.20 5.42 -14.13
C ALA A 60 2.04 4.94 -15.59
N HIS A 61 3.11 4.55 -16.27
CA HIS A 61 3.07 4.03 -17.64
C HIS A 61 2.43 2.64 -17.74
N GLN A 62 1.92 2.08 -16.65
CA GLN A 62 1.16 0.83 -16.60
C GLN A 62 0.07 0.87 -15.51
N LEU A 63 -0.79 1.90 -15.50
CA LEU A 63 -2.10 1.73 -14.87
C LEU A 63 -2.84 0.67 -15.70
N GLY A 64 -2.99 -0.52 -15.13
CA GLY A 64 -3.81 -1.57 -15.75
C GLY A 64 -5.23 -1.06 -16.00
N THR A 65 -5.87 -1.59 -17.04
CA THR A 65 -7.22 -1.19 -17.44
C THR A 65 -8.22 -1.43 -16.30
N GLU A 66 -8.86 -0.37 -15.81
CA GLU A 66 -10.02 -0.49 -14.93
C GLU A 66 -11.15 -1.19 -15.70
N THR A 67 -11.47 -2.43 -15.31
CA THR A 67 -12.62 -3.14 -15.89
C THR A 67 -13.85 -2.81 -15.06
N ARG A 68 -14.76 -2.03 -15.63
CA ARG A 68 -16.09 -1.80 -15.06
C ARG A 68 -16.90 -3.09 -15.23
N ALA A 69 -17.36 -3.68 -14.13
CA ALA A 69 -18.34 -4.76 -14.21
C ALA A 69 -19.67 -4.17 -14.71
N ASP A 70 -20.15 -4.66 -15.84
CA ASP A 70 -21.51 -4.41 -16.30
C ASP A 70 -22.54 -5.04 -15.36
N GLU A 71 -23.78 -4.55 -15.43
CA GLU A 71 -24.90 -5.02 -14.61
C GLU A 71 -25.10 -6.53 -14.76
N ARG A 72 -25.25 -7.23 -13.63
CA ARG A 72 -25.46 -8.68 -13.60
C ARG A 72 -26.73 -9.01 -14.41
N PRO A 73 -26.67 -9.90 -15.42
CA PRO A 73 -27.86 -10.30 -16.18
C PRO A 73 -28.97 -10.81 -15.24
N PRO A 74 -30.25 -10.62 -15.58
CA PRO A 74 -31.35 -11.20 -14.82
C PRO A 74 -31.14 -12.71 -14.73
N THR A 75 -31.09 -13.23 -13.51
CA THR A 75 -30.94 -14.67 -13.28
C THR A 75 -32.25 -15.34 -13.69
N PRO A 76 -32.24 -16.33 -14.60
CA PRO A 76 -33.43 -17.12 -14.90
C PRO A 76 -34.01 -17.72 -13.63
N ASP A 77 -35.33 -17.84 -13.55
CA ASP A 77 -35.96 -18.50 -12.42
C ASP A 77 -35.45 -19.95 -12.34
N ASP A 78 -34.85 -20.32 -11.20
CA ASP A 78 -34.40 -21.68 -10.99
C ASP A 78 -35.65 -22.54 -10.79
N PRO A 79 -35.88 -23.60 -11.60
CA PRO A 79 -37.07 -24.43 -11.48
C PRO A 79 -37.15 -25.17 -10.14
N ARG A 80 -36.09 -25.13 -9.32
CA ARG A 80 -36.08 -25.68 -7.97
C ARG A 80 -36.81 -24.76 -7.00
N SER A 81 -37.70 -25.36 -6.20
CA SER A 81 -38.34 -24.65 -5.09
C SER A 81 -37.30 -24.11 -4.09
N ALA A 82 -37.67 -23.08 -3.34
CA ALA A 82 -36.77 -22.45 -2.37
C ALA A 82 -36.18 -23.44 -1.35
N HIS A 83 -36.94 -24.49 -1.00
CA HIS A 83 -36.48 -25.57 -0.14
C HIS A 83 -35.34 -26.37 -0.79
N TYR A 84 -35.49 -26.79 -2.04
CA TYR A 84 -34.44 -27.52 -2.78
C TYR A 84 -33.22 -26.68 -3.14
N ARG A 85 -33.36 -25.35 -3.21
CA ARG A 85 -32.23 -24.42 -3.42
C ARG A 85 -31.34 -24.28 -2.17
N ASN A 86 -31.95 -24.30 -0.99
CA ASN A 86 -31.26 -24.11 0.29
C ASN A 86 -30.82 -25.43 0.94
N ALA A 87 -31.44 -26.54 0.55
CA ALA A 87 -31.05 -27.88 0.92
C ALA A 87 -29.74 -28.26 0.21
N GLY A 88 -28.62 -28.24 0.95
CA GLY A 88 -27.38 -28.86 0.49
C GLY A 88 -27.55 -30.36 0.22
N PRO A 89 -26.58 -31.03 -0.43
CA PRO A 89 -26.70 -32.43 -0.89
C PRO A 89 -26.97 -33.48 0.21
N TYR A 90 -27.02 -33.07 1.48
CA TYR A 90 -27.27 -33.93 2.64
C TYR A 90 -28.61 -33.67 3.35
N ALA A 91 -29.48 -32.81 2.82
CA ALA A 91 -30.78 -32.49 3.46
C ALA A 91 -31.89 -33.54 3.20
N GLY A 92 -31.50 -34.78 2.91
CA GLY A 92 -32.39 -35.90 2.66
C GLY A 92 -31.86 -37.17 3.33
N THR A 93 -31.94 -37.21 4.66
CA THR A 93 -31.98 -38.44 5.47
C THR A 93 -32.94 -38.17 6.61
#